data_AF-A0A524F3N9-F1
#
_entry.id   AF-A0A524F3N9-F1
#
_cell.length_a   1.000
_cell.length_b   1.000
_cell.length_c   1.000
_cell.angle_alpha   90.00
_cell.angle_beta   90.00
_cell.angle_gamma   90.00
#
_symmetry.space_group_name_H-M   'P 1'
#
loop_
_entity.id
_entity.type
_entity.pdbx_description
1 polymer ?
#
loop_
_entity_poly.entity_id
_entity_poly.type
_entity_poly.pdbx_seq_one_letter_code
_entity_poly.pdbx_strand_id
1 'polypeptide(L)'
;MSPKKYLSEKKTSVMSITISPALKEWVTTYVKRKQRELPEDDAFKSISAFVCGTLEKTLKMFESGKTFDDFEKVMDKRIEDIFGRLSGNLFLPIIEPGSILNAYVPLKFSKLSGLYMQMLKFYLNELDPKNIHNMENLFQRIKARYIFSGLTSDMRLELLKGENKGVIEHIGGPYKYLHYLNLKFLVSMFGLLGAKLLSIDYIKDQNYCKMEYLITDIFYNKNASKKERIQLLEENSKFFTNFERIIQDEPVHTWIPLSNDTTTFVAFKELKDFNSCIEKVENDFKQFGENIDFFLHILKFFENIHWIRIINEEDLTFEIDLPKERFSDQIEYLLSYLSKYPIIIKKNPQFFNEI
;
A
#
# COMPACT_ATOMS: atom_id res chain seq x y z
N MET A 1 80.95 15.70 -5.76
CA MET A 1 79.96 15.87 -4.68
C MET A 1 78.60 15.46 -5.22
N SER A 2 78.02 14.37 -4.73
CA SER A 2 76.66 13.93 -5.07
C SER A 2 75.65 14.63 -4.16
N PRO A 3 74.49 15.09 -4.65
CA PRO A 3 73.53 15.82 -3.83
C PRO A 3 72.88 14.85 -2.83
N LYS A 4 72.88 15.24 -1.54
CA LYS A 4 72.18 14.52 -0.47
C LYS A 4 70.68 14.48 -0.81
N LYS A 5 70.15 13.28 -1.09
CA LYS A 5 68.70 13.03 -1.11
C LYS A 5 68.18 13.24 0.31
N TYR A 6 67.36 14.26 0.51
CA TYR A 6 66.52 14.38 1.70
C TYR A 6 65.53 13.20 1.69
N LEU A 7 65.75 12.22 2.56
CA LEU A 7 64.74 11.22 2.91
C LEU A 7 63.63 11.98 3.64
N SER A 8 62.49 12.19 3.01
CA SER A 8 61.33 12.76 3.71
C SER A 8 60.89 11.76 4.78
N GLU A 9 61.06 12.09 6.06
CA GLU A 9 60.58 11.31 7.20
C GLU A 9 59.05 11.39 7.39
N LYS A 10 58.28 11.44 6.30
CA LYS A 10 56.84 11.15 6.43
C LYS A 10 56.70 9.63 6.53
N LYS A 11 56.51 9.13 7.76
CA LYS A 11 56.01 7.77 7.99
C LYS A 11 54.60 7.69 7.39
N THR A 12 54.50 7.30 6.13
CA THR A 12 53.23 6.95 5.51
C THR A 12 52.81 5.60 6.08
N SER A 13 51.81 5.59 6.97
CA SER A 13 51.21 4.35 7.47
C SER A 13 50.55 3.62 6.31
N VAL A 14 51.00 2.39 6.03
CA VAL A 14 50.41 1.53 5.00
C VAL A 14 49.41 0.59 5.67
N MET A 15 48.16 0.63 5.22
CA MET A 15 47.13 -0.31 5.63
C MET A 15 46.82 -1.26 4.46
N SER A 16 46.82 -2.56 4.73
CA SER A 16 46.39 -3.58 3.77
C SER A 16 44.98 -4.03 4.14
N ILE A 17 44.06 -3.98 3.17
CA ILE A 17 42.67 -4.42 3.34
C ILE A 17 42.42 -5.61 2.42
N THR A 18 41.83 -6.66 2.98
CA THR A 18 41.36 -7.81 2.20
C THR A 18 39.88 -7.62 1.87
N ILE A 19 39.54 -7.72 0.59
CA ILE A 19 38.17 -7.64 0.08
C ILE A 19 37.91 -8.80 -0.90
N SER A 20 36.63 -9.06 -1.19
CA SER A 20 36.27 -10.10 -2.16
C SER A 20 36.82 -9.79 -3.56
N PRO A 21 37.13 -10.81 -4.38
CA PRO A 21 37.63 -10.61 -5.73
C PRO A 21 36.69 -9.76 -6.61
N ALA A 22 35.38 -10.01 -6.49
CA ALA A 22 34.35 -9.27 -7.23
C ALA A 22 34.34 -7.77 -6.87
N LEU A 23 34.45 -7.45 -5.57
CA LEU A 23 34.49 -6.06 -5.11
C LEU A 23 35.78 -5.36 -5.57
N LYS A 24 36.92 -6.07 -5.54
CA LYS A 24 38.20 -5.55 -6.03
C LYS A 24 38.13 -5.17 -7.51
N GLU A 25 37.54 -6.04 -8.33
CA GLU A 25 37.37 -5.81 -9.76
C GLU A 25 36.44 -4.62 -10.03
N TRP A 26 35.34 -4.53 -9.29
CA TRP A 26 34.39 -3.43 -9.40
C TRP A 26 35.02 -2.08 -9.05
N VAL A 27 35.71 -2.00 -7.90
CA VAL A 27 36.42 -0.78 -7.47
C VAL A 27 37.47 -0.38 -8.50
N THR A 28 38.26 -1.33 -8.99
CA THR A 28 39.28 -1.08 -10.00
C THR A 28 38.68 -0.50 -11.28
N THR A 29 37.58 -1.09 -11.75
CA THR A 29 36.89 -0.66 -12.97
C THR A 29 36.28 0.73 -12.77
N TYR A 30 35.65 0.97 -11.64
CA TYR A 30 35.02 2.23 -11.29
C TYR A 30 36.03 3.38 -11.21
N VAL A 31 37.14 3.19 -10.49
CA VAL A 31 38.21 4.21 -10.36
C VAL A 31 38.83 4.50 -11.72
N LYS A 32 39.16 3.48 -12.52
CA LYS A 32 39.70 3.68 -13.88
C LYS A 32 38.76 4.47 -14.78
N ARG A 33 37.44 4.21 -14.69
CA ARG A 33 36.44 4.98 -15.45
C ARG A 33 36.39 6.43 -14.96
N LYS A 34 36.32 6.65 -13.65
CA LYS A 34 36.23 8.00 -13.07
C LYS A 34 37.49 8.84 -13.30
N GLN A 35 38.66 8.22 -13.29
CA GLN A 35 39.91 8.89 -13.64
C GLN A 35 39.93 9.41 -15.10
N ARG A 36 39.22 8.74 -16.02
CA ARG A 36 39.05 9.21 -17.41
C ARG A 36 38.03 10.34 -17.51
N GLU A 37 36.94 10.25 -16.75
CA GLU A 37 35.86 11.25 -16.74
C GLU A 37 36.27 12.53 -16.01
N LEU A 38 37.08 12.41 -14.95
CA LEU A 38 37.45 13.47 -14.00
C LEU A 38 38.95 13.35 -13.64
N PRO A 39 39.87 13.70 -14.55
CA PRO A 39 41.31 13.51 -14.35
C PRO A 39 41.91 14.38 -13.24
N GLU A 40 41.29 15.53 -12.96
CA GLU A 40 41.77 16.50 -11.95
C GLU A 40 41.29 16.19 -10.53
N ASP A 41 40.39 15.22 -10.35
CA ASP A 41 39.87 14.86 -9.03
C ASP A 41 40.85 13.95 -8.28
N ASP A 42 41.45 14.49 -7.21
CA ASP A 42 42.39 13.80 -6.34
C ASP A 42 41.85 12.48 -5.78
N ALA A 43 40.53 12.36 -5.60
CA ALA A 43 39.89 11.16 -5.06
C ALA A 43 40.01 9.95 -6.00
N PHE A 44 40.24 10.15 -7.30
CA PHE A 44 40.31 9.07 -8.30
C PHE A 44 41.70 8.86 -8.90
N LYS A 45 42.73 9.56 -8.40
CA LYS A 45 44.12 9.43 -8.88
C LYS A 45 44.69 8.02 -8.73
N SER A 46 44.24 7.27 -7.74
CA SER A 46 44.59 5.87 -7.55
C SER A 46 43.51 5.13 -6.75
N ILE A 47 43.54 3.79 -6.79
CA ILE A 47 42.68 2.96 -5.94
C ILE A 47 42.91 3.29 -4.46
N SER A 48 44.17 3.53 -4.06
CA SER A 48 44.50 3.90 -2.68
C SER A 48 43.91 5.25 -2.29
N ALA A 49 43.98 6.25 -3.16
CA ALA A 49 43.40 7.57 -2.90
C ALA A 49 41.88 7.49 -2.75
N PHE A 50 41.22 6.70 -3.60
CA PHE A 50 39.78 6.46 -3.53
C PHE A 50 39.38 5.77 -2.21
N VAL A 51 40.09 4.72 -1.82
CA VAL A 51 39.79 3.97 -0.59
C VAL A 51 40.06 4.83 0.65
N CYS A 52 41.19 5.53 0.71
CA CYS A 52 41.50 6.43 1.82
C CYS A 52 40.47 7.56 1.92
N GLY A 53 40.12 8.21 0.80
CA GLY A 53 39.11 9.28 0.80
C GLY A 53 37.71 8.78 1.20
N THR A 54 37.37 7.55 0.87
CA THR A 54 36.12 6.92 1.33
C THR A 54 36.15 6.68 2.84
N LEU A 55 37.24 6.12 3.36
CA LEU A 55 37.43 5.91 4.80
C LEU A 55 37.42 7.22 5.58
N GLU A 56 38.09 8.26 5.09
CA GLU A 56 38.11 9.58 5.72
C GLU A 56 36.70 10.21 5.77
N LYS A 57 35.93 10.10 4.68
CA LYS A 57 34.54 10.57 4.67
C LYS A 57 33.70 9.81 5.68
N THR A 58 33.84 8.49 5.72
CA THR A 58 33.18 7.62 6.69
C THR A 58 33.54 7.99 8.13
N LEU A 59 34.82 8.23 8.43
CA LEU A 59 35.29 8.65 9.76
C LEU A 59 34.75 10.02 10.15
N LYS A 60 34.73 11.00 9.23
CA LYS A 60 34.11 12.31 9.49
C LYS A 60 32.61 12.21 9.80
N MET A 61 31.91 11.27 9.19
CA MET A 61 30.50 11.00 9.52
C MET A 61 30.38 10.48 10.96
N PHE A 62 31.26 9.57 11.38
CA PHE A 62 31.31 9.10 12.79
C PHE A 62 31.63 10.23 13.77
N GLU A 63 32.60 11.10 13.44
CA GLU A 63 32.93 12.27 14.27
C GLU A 63 31.76 13.25 14.42
N SER A 64 30.87 13.34 13.43
CA SER A 64 29.64 14.13 13.49
C SER A 64 28.50 13.49 14.30
N GLY A 65 28.78 12.38 15.00
CA GLY A 65 27.83 11.69 15.87
C GLY A 65 27.00 10.59 15.20
N LYS A 66 27.36 10.18 13.97
CA LYS A 66 26.76 8.99 13.33
C LYS A 66 27.38 7.72 13.90
N THR A 67 26.61 6.64 13.94
CA THR A 67 26.99 5.33 14.49
C THR A 67 27.05 4.26 13.39
N PHE A 68 27.57 3.07 13.69
CA PHE A 68 27.59 1.98 12.71
C PHE A 68 26.17 1.56 12.31
N ASP A 69 25.21 1.68 13.24
CA ASP A 69 23.78 1.50 12.98
C ASP A 69 23.23 2.52 11.96
N ASP A 70 23.86 3.71 11.84
CA ASP A 70 23.51 4.69 10.82
C ASP A 70 24.11 4.37 9.45
N PHE A 71 25.16 3.54 9.41
CA PHE A 71 25.72 2.99 8.16
C PHE A 71 24.85 1.86 7.60
N GLU A 72 24.24 1.04 8.46
CA GLU A 72 23.19 0.10 8.02
C GLU A 72 21.96 0.83 7.45
N LYS A 73 21.71 2.07 7.91
CA LYS A 73 20.70 2.98 7.35
C LYS A 73 21.16 3.75 6.12
N VAL A 74 22.41 3.60 5.65
CA VAL A 74 22.83 4.11 4.33
C VAL A 74 22.12 3.27 3.29
N MET A 75 20.88 3.71 3.00
CA MET A 75 19.93 3.00 2.19
C MET A 75 20.49 2.74 0.78
N ASP A 76 20.11 1.60 0.23
CA ASP A 76 20.34 1.33 -1.18
C ASP A 76 19.62 2.39 -2.01
N LYS A 77 20.39 3.21 -2.73
CA LYS A 77 19.88 4.27 -3.60
C LYS A 77 18.83 3.76 -4.61
N ARG A 78 18.87 2.49 -5.02
CA ARG A 78 17.84 1.91 -5.90
C ARG A 78 16.50 1.71 -5.18
N ILE A 79 16.55 1.29 -3.92
CA ILE A 79 15.35 1.18 -3.06
C ILE A 79 14.84 2.57 -2.75
N GLU A 80 15.74 3.53 -2.46
CA GLU A 80 15.37 4.93 -2.30
C GLU A 80 14.73 5.52 -3.55
N ASP A 81 15.22 5.23 -4.76
CA ASP A 81 14.65 5.77 -6.00
C ASP A 81 13.25 5.19 -6.31
N ILE A 82 13.02 3.90 -6.00
CA ILE A 82 11.72 3.25 -6.17
C ILE A 82 10.74 3.75 -5.11
N PHE A 83 11.16 3.73 -3.84
CA PHE A 83 10.30 4.14 -2.73
C PHE A 83 10.18 5.66 -2.62
N GLY A 84 11.14 6.47 -3.02
CA GLY A 84 11.08 7.94 -2.98
C GLY A 84 10.10 8.53 -3.98
N ARG A 85 9.86 7.82 -5.10
CA ARG A 85 8.75 8.13 -6.03
C ARG A 85 7.38 7.71 -5.48
N LEU A 86 7.36 6.75 -4.55
CA LEU A 86 6.15 6.19 -3.91
C LEU A 86 5.77 6.91 -2.62
N SER A 87 6.77 7.24 -1.83
CA SER A 87 6.74 7.84 -0.51
C SER A 87 7.03 9.32 -0.62
N GLY A 88 6.53 9.97 -1.70
CA GLY A 88 6.64 11.43 -1.82
C GLY A 88 6.35 12.02 -0.45
N ASN A 89 7.16 12.99 -0.02
CA ASN A 89 7.08 13.69 1.28
C ASN A 89 5.73 14.45 1.43
N LEU A 90 4.62 13.82 1.06
CA LEU A 90 3.28 14.22 1.37
C LEU A 90 3.12 14.03 2.86
N PHE A 91 2.66 15.09 3.49
CA PHE A 91 2.18 15.11 4.85
C PHE A 91 1.25 13.91 5.07
N LEU A 92 1.77 12.84 5.68
CA LEU A 92 1.02 11.65 6.09
C LEU A 92 -0.27 12.02 6.84
N PRO A 93 -0.30 13.09 7.68
CA PRO A 93 -1.54 13.59 8.29
C PRO A 93 -2.62 14.05 7.29
N ILE A 94 -2.26 14.53 6.10
CA ILE A 94 -3.21 15.00 5.07
C ILE A 94 -3.75 13.83 4.24
N ILE A 95 -2.93 12.79 4.01
CA ILE A 95 -3.32 11.60 3.24
C ILE A 95 -4.21 10.68 4.09
N GLU A 96 -4.04 10.67 5.41
CA GLU A 96 -4.76 9.78 6.32
C GLU A 96 -6.30 9.89 6.19
N PRO A 97 -6.92 11.10 6.20
CA PRO A 97 -8.35 11.24 5.95
C PRO A 97 -8.79 10.73 4.56
N GLY A 98 -8.01 11.03 3.51
CA GLY A 98 -8.31 10.55 2.15
C GLY A 98 -8.13 9.04 1.95
N SER A 99 -7.38 8.39 2.84
CA SER A 99 -7.14 6.94 2.82
C SER A 99 -8.31 6.13 3.39
N ILE A 100 -9.21 6.78 4.13
CA ILE A 100 -10.43 6.16 4.67
C ILE A 100 -11.23 5.52 3.54
N LEU A 101 -11.49 6.27 2.46
CA LEU A 101 -12.28 5.78 1.33
C LEU A 101 -11.58 4.67 0.53
N ASN A 102 -10.25 4.70 0.49
CA ASN A 102 -9.46 3.64 -0.14
C ASN A 102 -9.52 2.32 0.64
N ALA A 103 -10.07 2.33 1.86
CA ALA A 103 -10.25 1.09 2.61
C ALA A 103 -11.22 0.11 1.92
N TYR A 104 -12.14 0.64 1.10
CA TYR A 104 -13.28 -0.09 0.54
C TYR A 104 -13.14 -0.40 -0.95
N VAL A 105 -12.17 0.22 -1.63
CA VAL A 105 -11.94 0.00 -3.06
C VAL A 105 -10.80 -1.02 -3.24
N PRO A 106 -11.02 -2.14 -3.93
CA PRO A 106 -9.93 -3.04 -4.26
C PRO A 106 -8.96 -2.32 -5.20
N LEU A 107 -7.66 -2.51 -4.99
CA LEU A 107 -6.65 -1.95 -5.87
C LEU A 107 -6.79 -2.61 -7.24
N LYS A 108 -7.19 -1.83 -8.25
CA LYS A 108 -7.28 -2.30 -9.64
C LYS A 108 -5.92 -2.17 -10.32
N PHE A 109 -5.42 -3.26 -10.88
CA PHE A 109 -4.14 -3.24 -11.63
C PHE A 109 -4.16 -2.19 -12.74
N SER A 110 -5.27 -2.03 -13.46
CA SER A 110 -5.39 -1.05 -14.55
C SER A 110 -5.04 0.38 -14.13
N LYS A 111 -5.42 0.79 -12.92
CA LYS A 111 -5.15 2.13 -12.38
C LYS A 111 -3.70 2.33 -11.93
N LEU A 112 -3.02 1.26 -11.53
CA LEU A 112 -1.68 1.30 -10.92
C LEU A 112 -0.65 0.47 -11.70
N SER A 113 -0.93 0.17 -12.96
CA SER A 113 -0.17 -0.79 -13.76
C SER A 113 1.29 -0.40 -13.91
N GLY A 114 1.57 0.88 -14.16
CA GLY A 114 2.93 1.40 -14.25
C GLY A 114 3.74 1.17 -12.97
N LEU A 115 3.12 1.39 -11.81
CA LEU A 115 3.74 1.17 -10.51
C LEU A 115 4.01 -0.33 -10.28
N TYR A 116 2.98 -1.17 -10.43
CA TYR A 116 3.09 -2.61 -10.23
C TYR A 116 4.16 -3.24 -11.13
N MET A 117 4.25 -2.80 -12.39
CA MET A 117 5.27 -3.30 -13.31
C MET A 117 6.69 -2.85 -12.94
N GLN A 118 6.86 -1.63 -12.42
CA GLN A 118 8.16 -1.17 -11.91
C GLN A 118 8.61 -1.98 -10.71
N MET A 119 7.71 -2.19 -9.74
CA MET A 119 8.00 -3.00 -8.56
C MET A 119 8.28 -4.45 -8.95
N LEU A 120 7.46 -5.07 -9.81
CA LEU A 120 7.70 -6.42 -10.31
C LEU A 120 9.08 -6.56 -10.96
N LYS A 121 9.47 -5.62 -11.82
CA LYS A 121 10.79 -5.63 -12.46
C LYS A 121 11.91 -5.53 -11.43
N PHE A 122 11.78 -4.69 -10.42
CA PHE A 122 12.74 -4.60 -9.33
C PHE A 122 12.89 -5.93 -8.60
N TYR A 123 11.78 -6.52 -8.16
CA TYR A 123 11.81 -7.80 -7.46
C TYR A 123 12.37 -8.93 -8.34
N LEU A 124 11.95 -9.08 -9.59
CA LEU A 124 12.46 -10.15 -10.46
C LEU A 124 13.98 -10.05 -10.73
N ASN A 125 14.54 -8.85 -10.64
CA ASN A 125 15.97 -8.62 -10.83
C ASN A 125 16.80 -8.89 -9.56
N GLU A 126 16.26 -8.60 -8.38
CA GLU A 126 16.98 -8.65 -7.10
C GLU A 126 16.67 -9.91 -6.29
N LEU A 127 15.51 -10.53 -6.52
CA LEU A 127 15.01 -11.74 -5.86
C LEU A 127 15.45 -13.00 -6.63
N ASP A 128 16.14 -13.88 -5.92
CA ASP A 128 16.28 -15.28 -6.26
C ASP A 128 15.34 -16.11 -5.38
N PRO A 129 14.19 -16.58 -5.91
CA PRO A 129 13.16 -17.27 -5.13
C PRO A 129 13.64 -18.63 -4.58
N LYS A 130 14.76 -19.16 -5.08
CA LYS A 130 15.34 -20.42 -4.60
C LYS A 130 16.39 -20.21 -3.49
N ASN A 131 16.78 -18.96 -3.24
CA ASN A 131 17.80 -18.63 -2.25
C ASN A 131 17.16 -17.90 -1.06
N ILE A 132 16.88 -18.66 -0.01
CA ILE A 132 16.25 -18.14 1.23
C ILE A 132 17.01 -16.93 1.80
N HIS A 133 18.34 -16.98 1.81
CA HIS A 133 19.15 -15.88 2.34
C HIS A 133 19.03 -14.62 1.49
N ASN A 134 18.93 -14.73 0.16
CA ASN A 134 18.66 -13.59 -0.71
C ASN A 134 17.27 -12.98 -0.43
N MET A 135 16.25 -13.83 -0.23
CA MET A 135 14.89 -13.37 0.11
C MET A 135 14.86 -12.63 1.45
N GLU A 136 15.50 -13.19 2.48
CA GLU A 136 15.63 -12.58 3.80
C GLU A 136 16.37 -11.23 3.71
N ASN A 137 17.49 -11.16 2.99
CA ASN A 137 18.24 -9.92 2.81
C ASN A 137 17.44 -8.85 2.06
N LEU A 138 16.71 -9.21 1.01
CA LEU A 138 15.86 -8.27 0.29
C LEU A 138 14.71 -7.77 1.19
N PHE A 139 14.11 -8.67 1.97
CA PHE A 139 13.08 -8.31 2.93
C PHE A 139 13.60 -7.34 3.99
N GLN A 140 14.79 -7.58 4.57
CA GLN A 140 15.38 -6.67 5.55
C GLN A 140 15.63 -5.27 4.96
N ARG A 141 16.09 -5.20 3.70
CA ARG A 141 16.27 -3.93 2.98
C ARG A 141 14.94 -3.17 2.81
N ILE A 142 13.85 -3.87 2.49
CA ILE A 142 12.52 -3.27 2.34
C ILE A 142 11.96 -2.84 3.70
N LYS A 143 12.08 -3.70 4.72
CA LYS A 143 11.69 -3.41 6.10
C LYS A 143 12.34 -2.11 6.59
N ALA A 144 13.66 -1.98 6.42
CA ALA A 144 14.40 -0.79 6.83
C ALA A 144 13.83 0.48 6.17
N ARG A 145 13.42 0.41 4.89
CA ARG A 145 12.80 1.53 4.20
C ARG A 145 11.43 1.89 4.76
N TYR A 146 10.56 0.90 5.01
CA TYR A 146 9.22 1.13 5.58
C TYR A 146 9.29 1.76 6.98
N ILE A 147 10.26 1.33 7.79
CA ILE A 147 10.50 1.90 9.12
C ILE A 147 11.02 3.34 9.00
N PHE A 148 12.00 3.57 8.14
CA PHE A 148 12.55 4.91 7.91
C PHE A 148 11.50 5.92 7.43
N SER A 149 10.57 5.50 6.56
CA SER A 149 9.50 6.36 6.06
C SER A 149 8.34 6.56 7.05
N GLY A 150 8.37 5.94 8.23
CA GLY A 150 7.29 6.02 9.22
C GLY A 150 5.99 5.32 8.79
N LEU A 151 6.05 4.49 7.74
CA LEU A 151 4.88 3.72 7.25
C LEU A 151 4.58 2.52 8.14
N THR A 152 5.60 1.98 8.81
CA THR A 152 5.49 0.86 9.74
C THR A 152 6.37 1.09 10.97
N SER A 153 5.96 0.53 12.10
CA SER A 153 6.79 0.44 13.31
C SER A 153 7.65 -0.83 13.31
N ASP A 154 7.11 -1.95 12.81
CA ASP A 154 7.88 -3.19 12.61
C ASP A 154 7.29 -4.01 11.45
N MET A 155 8.08 -4.93 10.91
CA MET A 155 7.66 -5.90 9.91
C MET A 155 8.49 -7.18 10.07
N ARG A 156 7.87 -8.35 9.95
CA ARG A 156 8.53 -9.65 10.07
C ARG A 156 8.09 -10.57 8.96
N LEU A 157 9.02 -11.38 8.47
CA LEU A 157 8.79 -12.41 7.48
C LEU A 157 9.33 -13.72 8.05
N GLU A 158 8.47 -14.74 8.06
CA GLU A 158 8.84 -16.10 8.40
C GLU A 158 8.53 -17.01 7.20
N LEU A 159 9.54 -17.75 6.73
CA LEU A 159 9.36 -18.73 5.67
C LEU A 159 9.26 -20.12 6.30
N LEU A 160 8.10 -20.75 6.19
CA LEU A 160 7.83 -22.06 6.78
C LEU A 160 8.51 -23.15 5.95
N LYS A 161 9.64 -23.65 6.45
CA LYS A 161 10.46 -24.66 5.76
C LYS A 161 9.65 -25.93 5.51
N GLY A 162 9.52 -26.32 4.24
CA GLY A 162 8.87 -27.55 3.82
C GLY A 162 7.38 -27.42 3.46
N GLU A 163 6.73 -26.29 3.72
CA GLU A 163 5.29 -26.13 3.47
C GLU A 163 4.92 -25.20 2.29
N ASN A 164 5.90 -24.66 1.54
CA ASN A 164 5.67 -23.61 0.54
C ASN A 164 4.78 -22.48 1.07
N LYS A 165 4.94 -22.13 2.36
CA LYS A 165 4.19 -21.07 3.02
C LYS A 165 5.12 -20.00 3.57
N GLY A 166 4.61 -18.78 3.60
CA GLY A 166 5.26 -17.65 4.25
C GLY A 166 4.26 -16.90 5.12
N VAL A 167 4.71 -16.42 6.27
CA VAL A 167 3.94 -15.59 7.19
C VAL A 167 4.58 -14.20 7.22
N ILE A 168 3.75 -13.18 7.14
CA ILE A 168 4.17 -11.79 7.26
C ILE A 168 3.41 -11.14 8.39
N GLU A 169 4.15 -10.61 9.35
CA GLU A 169 3.61 -9.77 10.41
C GLU A 169 3.96 -8.31 10.10
N HIS A 170 3.01 -7.42 10.29
CA HIS A 170 3.15 -6.01 10.01
C HIS A 170 2.52 -5.20 11.14
N ILE A 171 3.33 -4.32 11.77
CA ILE A 171 2.90 -3.45 12.86
C ILE A 171 2.92 -2.02 12.35
N GLY A 172 1.74 -1.47 12.05
CA GLY A 172 1.59 -0.14 11.49
C GLY A 172 2.09 0.97 12.41
N GLY A 173 2.43 2.12 11.81
CA GLY A 173 2.77 3.34 12.53
C GLY A 173 1.55 4.04 13.17
N PRO A 174 1.64 5.34 13.50
CA PRO A 174 0.54 6.07 14.17
C PRO A 174 -0.68 6.32 13.26
N TYR A 175 -0.55 6.10 11.95
CA TYR A 175 -1.60 6.33 10.95
C TYR A 175 -2.23 5.01 10.53
N LYS A 176 -3.48 4.80 10.91
CA LYS A 176 -4.19 3.53 10.79
C LYS A 176 -4.73 3.27 9.38
N TYR A 177 -5.31 4.28 8.74
CA TYR A 177 -5.86 4.14 7.39
C TYR A 177 -4.75 4.02 6.36
N LEU A 178 -3.65 4.73 6.56
CA LEU A 178 -2.43 4.57 5.78
C LEU A 178 -1.80 3.19 5.97
N HIS A 179 -1.77 2.67 7.21
CA HIS A 179 -1.33 1.30 7.44
C HIS A 179 -2.19 0.31 6.66
N TYR A 180 -3.51 0.46 6.69
CA TYR A 180 -4.41 -0.38 5.91
C TYR A 180 -4.17 -0.30 4.40
N LEU A 181 -4.00 0.92 3.86
CA LEU A 181 -3.66 1.12 2.46
C LEU A 181 -2.34 0.42 2.09
N ASN A 182 -1.33 0.52 2.96
CA ASN A 182 -0.06 -0.16 2.77
C ASN A 182 -0.21 -1.69 2.76
N LEU A 183 -1.05 -2.25 3.63
CA LEU A 183 -1.34 -3.68 3.63
C LEU A 183 -1.98 -4.13 2.31
N LYS A 184 -2.93 -3.35 1.76
CA LYS A 184 -3.50 -3.62 0.43
C LYS A 184 -2.43 -3.67 -0.67
N PHE A 185 -1.54 -2.69 -0.67
CA PHE A 185 -0.42 -2.64 -1.61
C PHE A 185 0.49 -3.85 -1.45
N LEU A 186 0.83 -4.20 -0.22
CA LEU A 186 1.71 -5.31 0.11
C LEU A 186 1.12 -6.65 -0.36
N VAL A 187 -0.16 -6.89 -0.08
CA VAL A 187 -0.91 -8.07 -0.52
C VAL A 187 -0.98 -8.20 -2.04
N SER A 188 -1.27 -7.07 -2.70
CA SER A 188 -1.33 -7.00 -4.16
C SER A 188 0.05 -7.29 -4.78
N MET A 189 1.11 -6.75 -4.16
CA MET A 189 2.49 -7.02 -4.58
C MET A 189 2.85 -8.49 -4.41
N PHE A 190 2.49 -9.13 -3.31
CA PHE A 190 2.74 -10.57 -3.13
C PHE A 190 1.98 -11.43 -4.15
N GLY A 191 0.75 -11.06 -4.48
CA GLY A 191 0.00 -11.71 -5.56
C GLY A 191 0.73 -11.61 -6.90
N LEU A 192 1.24 -10.42 -7.22
CA LEU A 192 2.02 -10.19 -8.44
C LEU A 192 3.33 -10.99 -8.47
N LEU A 193 3.96 -11.19 -7.32
CA LEU A 193 5.18 -11.98 -7.19
C LEU A 193 4.91 -13.48 -7.34
N GLY A 194 3.69 -13.95 -7.06
CA GLY A 194 3.33 -15.37 -7.13
C GLY A 194 2.96 -16.00 -5.79
N ALA A 195 2.66 -15.20 -4.77
CA ALA A 195 2.23 -15.66 -3.46
C ALA A 195 0.72 -15.43 -3.29
N LYS A 196 -0.04 -16.50 -3.08
CA LYS A 196 -1.48 -16.49 -2.86
C LYS A 196 -1.78 -16.24 -1.39
N LEU A 197 -2.62 -15.25 -1.09
CA LEU A 197 -3.06 -15.00 0.28
C LEU A 197 -4.02 -16.10 0.75
N LEU A 198 -3.78 -16.66 1.93
CA LEU A 198 -4.58 -17.73 2.53
C LEU A 198 -5.46 -17.21 3.67
N SER A 199 -4.87 -16.41 4.55
CA SER A 199 -5.52 -15.92 5.76
C SER A 199 -4.94 -14.57 6.17
N ILE A 200 -5.73 -13.82 6.94
CA ILE A 200 -5.35 -12.54 7.52
C ILE A 200 -5.83 -12.54 8.98
N ASP A 201 -4.98 -12.15 9.91
CA ASP A 201 -5.39 -11.83 11.28
C ASP A 201 -5.06 -10.35 11.55
N TYR A 202 -6.08 -9.52 11.66
CA TYR A 202 -5.92 -8.08 11.89
C TYR A 202 -6.44 -7.66 13.25
N ILE A 203 -5.60 -6.95 14.02
CA ILE A 203 -5.94 -6.42 15.33
C ILE A 203 -5.93 -4.89 15.27
N LYS A 204 -7.13 -4.31 15.17
CA LYS A 204 -7.37 -2.86 14.96
C LYS A 204 -6.67 -1.99 16.00
N ASP A 205 -6.81 -2.34 17.28
CA ASP A 205 -6.32 -1.52 18.40
C ASP A 205 -4.79 -1.54 18.53
N GLN A 206 -4.15 -2.56 17.96
CA GLN A 206 -2.70 -2.71 17.95
C GLN A 206 -2.09 -2.28 16.61
N ASN A 207 -2.92 -1.84 15.65
CA ASN A 207 -2.53 -1.60 14.27
C ASN A 207 -1.68 -2.75 13.71
N TYR A 208 -2.04 -3.99 14.05
CA TYR A 208 -1.28 -5.19 13.74
C TYR A 208 -2.00 -6.01 12.67
N CYS A 209 -1.22 -6.60 11.76
CA CYS A 209 -1.72 -7.52 10.75
C CYS A 209 -0.75 -8.69 10.59
N LYS A 210 -1.28 -9.91 10.63
CA LYS A 210 -0.59 -11.13 10.23
C LYS A 210 -1.24 -11.67 8.97
N MET A 211 -0.43 -12.06 8.00
CA MET A 211 -0.91 -12.58 6.71
C MET A 211 -0.16 -13.86 6.38
N GLU A 212 -0.89 -14.91 6.05
CA GLU A 212 -0.31 -16.18 5.63
C GLU A 212 -0.47 -16.36 4.12
N TYR A 213 0.61 -16.76 3.47
CA TYR A 213 0.67 -16.89 2.03
C TYR A 213 1.10 -18.30 1.64
N LEU A 214 0.49 -18.81 0.57
CA LEU A 214 0.97 -19.96 -0.20
C LEU A 214 1.86 -19.45 -1.34
N ILE A 215 3.11 -19.91 -1.39
CA ILE A 215 4.04 -19.64 -2.47
C ILE A 215 3.71 -20.56 -3.63
N THR A 216 3.25 -20.00 -4.75
CA THR A 216 2.84 -20.76 -5.94
C THR A 216 4.01 -20.94 -6.93
N ASP A 217 3.82 -21.78 -7.94
CA ASP A 217 4.82 -21.98 -9.01
C ASP A 217 5.16 -20.69 -9.78
N ILE A 218 4.22 -19.73 -9.83
CA ILE A 218 4.41 -18.40 -10.43
C ILE A 218 5.57 -17.66 -9.74
N PHE A 219 5.80 -17.90 -8.45
CA PHE A 219 6.88 -17.27 -7.69
C PHE A 219 8.26 -17.72 -8.16
N TYR A 220 8.40 -19.01 -8.49
CA TYR A 220 9.66 -19.59 -8.97
C TYR A 220 9.90 -19.38 -10.45
N ASN A 221 8.83 -19.14 -11.24
CA ASN A 221 8.92 -18.98 -12.68
C ASN A 221 8.96 -17.49 -13.09
N LYS A 222 10.18 -16.98 -13.34
CA LYS A 222 10.38 -15.60 -13.84
C LYS A 222 9.68 -15.32 -15.18
N ASN A 223 9.41 -16.36 -15.96
CA ASN A 223 8.73 -16.27 -17.26
C ASN A 223 7.22 -16.55 -17.18
N ALA A 224 6.66 -16.73 -15.98
CA ALA A 224 5.22 -16.90 -15.80
C ALA A 224 4.46 -15.77 -16.47
N SER A 225 3.28 -16.07 -17.03
CA SER A 225 2.59 -15.11 -17.86
C SER A 225 2.15 -13.90 -17.04
N LYS A 226 2.24 -12.71 -17.65
CA LYS A 226 1.74 -11.47 -17.06
C LYS A 226 0.27 -11.60 -16.63
N LYS A 227 -0.52 -12.38 -17.38
CA LYS A 227 -1.93 -12.63 -17.11
C LYS A 227 -2.14 -13.37 -15.78
N GLU A 228 -1.39 -14.44 -15.53
CA GLU A 228 -1.48 -15.21 -14.28
C GLU A 228 -1.07 -14.37 -13.06
N ARG A 229 -0.02 -13.55 -13.20
CA ARG A 229 0.41 -12.64 -12.12
C ARG A 229 -0.63 -11.58 -11.79
N ILE A 230 -1.27 -11.00 -12.81
CA ILE A 230 -2.35 -10.02 -12.62
C ILE A 230 -3.56 -10.69 -11.98
N GLN A 231 -3.93 -11.89 -12.43
CA GLN A 231 -5.04 -12.63 -11.86
C GLN A 231 -4.80 -12.88 -10.36
N LEU A 232 -3.61 -13.35 -9.98
CA LEU A 232 -3.29 -13.61 -8.58
C LEU A 232 -3.25 -12.33 -7.72
N LEU A 233 -2.77 -11.21 -8.28
CA LEU A 233 -2.87 -9.90 -7.64
C LEU A 233 -4.33 -9.52 -7.38
N GLU A 234 -5.22 -9.68 -8.37
CA GLU A 234 -6.63 -9.33 -8.25
C GLU A 234 -7.36 -10.24 -7.27
N GLU A 235 -7.06 -11.54 -7.26
CA GLU A 235 -7.56 -12.51 -6.29
C GLU A 235 -7.15 -12.11 -4.86
N ASN A 236 -5.87 -11.82 -4.64
CA ASN A 236 -5.38 -11.37 -3.34
C ASN A 236 -6.00 -10.03 -2.89
N SER A 237 -6.09 -9.05 -3.80
CA SER A 237 -6.68 -7.74 -3.54
C SER A 237 -8.16 -7.85 -3.18
N LYS A 238 -8.90 -8.71 -3.88
CA LYS A 238 -10.30 -9.04 -3.54
C LYS A 238 -10.39 -9.76 -2.21
N PHE A 239 -9.57 -10.79 -1.98
CA PHE A 239 -9.56 -11.52 -0.72
C PHE A 239 -9.32 -10.58 0.47
N PHE A 240 -8.33 -9.70 0.38
CA PHE A 240 -8.04 -8.73 1.43
C PHE A 240 -9.16 -7.72 1.63
N THR A 241 -9.72 -7.20 0.54
CA THR A 241 -10.82 -6.22 0.61
C THR A 241 -12.11 -6.84 1.15
N ASN A 242 -12.34 -8.13 0.87
CA ASN A 242 -13.51 -8.89 1.29
C ASN A 242 -13.27 -9.65 2.61
N PHE A 243 -12.10 -9.54 3.23
CA PHE A 243 -11.82 -10.20 4.49
C PHE A 243 -12.66 -9.55 5.58
N GLU A 244 -13.69 -10.27 6.03
CA GLU A 244 -14.88 -9.87 6.80
C GLU A 244 -14.71 -8.95 8.04
N ARG A 245 -13.51 -8.46 8.44
CA ARG A 245 -13.30 -7.95 9.83
C ARG A 245 -12.31 -6.80 10.04
N ILE A 246 -11.81 -6.10 9.03
CA ILE A 246 -10.71 -5.11 9.24
C ILE A 246 -11.19 -3.68 9.60
N ILE A 247 -12.46 -3.38 9.39
CA ILE A 247 -13.10 -2.18 9.95
C ILE A 247 -14.36 -2.67 10.63
N GLN A 248 -14.41 -2.53 11.97
CA GLN A 248 -15.65 -2.69 12.74
C GLN A 248 -16.80 -2.10 11.93
N ASP A 249 -17.79 -2.95 11.66
CA ASP A 249 -19.05 -2.66 11.00
C ASP A 249 -19.70 -1.44 11.67
N GLU A 250 -19.34 -0.25 11.20
CA GLU A 250 -20.33 0.81 11.17
C GLU A 250 -21.23 0.47 9.98
N PRO A 251 -22.57 0.51 10.15
CA PRO A 251 -23.55 -0.04 9.22
C PRO A 251 -23.37 0.34 7.73
N VAL A 252 -22.60 1.38 7.43
CA VAL A 252 -22.28 1.88 6.09
C VAL A 252 -21.49 0.89 5.20
N HIS A 253 -20.69 -0.03 5.77
CA HIS A 253 -19.66 -0.77 5.01
C HIS A 253 -20.14 -2.04 4.30
N THR A 254 -21.19 -2.69 4.79
CA THR A 254 -21.81 -3.86 4.16
C THR A 254 -22.54 -3.50 2.86
N TRP A 255 -22.84 -2.22 2.66
CA TRP A 255 -23.78 -1.78 1.62
C TRP A 255 -23.15 -1.57 0.26
N ILE A 256 -21.86 -1.30 0.18
CA ILE A 256 -21.18 -0.96 -1.08
C ILE A 256 -20.93 -2.20 -1.98
N PRO A 257 -20.60 -3.39 -1.44
CA PRO A 257 -20.60 -4.61 -2.25
C PRO A 257 -22.02 -5.00 -2.67
N LEU A 258 -22.99 -4.84 -1.77
CA LEU A 258 -24.41 -5.11 -2.02
C LEU A 258 -25.03 -4.12 -3.02
N SER A 259 -24.56 -2.87 -3.07
CA SER A 259 -24.99 -1.82 -4.01
C SER A 259 -24.62 -2.09 -5.47
N ASN A 260 -23.70 -3.04 -5.70
CA ASN A 260 -23.29 -3.46 -7.04
C ASN A 260 -24.02 -4.75 -7.46
N ASP A 261 -24.71 -5.42 -6.54
CA ASP A 261 -25.53 -6.58 -6.81
C ASP A 261 -27.00 -6.17 -6.72
N THR A 262 -27.58 -5.81 -7.88
CA THR A 262 -28.98 -5.37 -7.98
C THR A 262 -30.00 -6.43 -7.58
N THR A 263 -29.57 -7.64 -7.22
CA THR A 263 -30.43 -8.71 -6.71
C THR A 263 -30.53 -8.74 -5.18
N THR A 264 -29.75 -7.92 -4.47
CA THR A 264 -29.74 -7.90 -3.01
C THR A 264 -30.23 -6.58 -2.45
N PHE A 265 -31.09 -6.63 -1.44
CA PHE A 265 -31.54 -5.45 -0.69
C PHE A 265 -30.80 -5.38 0.63
N VAL A 266 -30.27 -4.21 0.95
CA VAL A 266 -29.76 -3.89 2.28
C VAL A 266 -30.95 -3.57 3.19
N ALA A 267 -30.98 -4.04 4.43
CA ALA A 267 -32.02 -3.66 5.38
C ALA A 267 -31.42 -3.36 6.75
N PHE A 268 -32.07 -2.46 7.49
CA PHE A 268 -31.69 -2.19 8.88
C PHE A 268 -32.42 -3.14 9.80
N LYS A 269 -31.71 -3.63 10.82
CA LYS A 269 -32.32 -4.52 11.80
C LYS A 269 -33.42 -3.82 12.59
N GLU A 270 -33.20 -2.56 12.97
CA GLU A 270 -34.14 -1.75 13.75
C GLU A 270 -34.09 -0.26 13.34
N LEU A 271 -35.15 0.50 13.62
CA LEU A 271 -35.24 1.95 13.35
C LEU A 271 -34.10 2.75 13.98
N LYS A 272 -33.57 2.31 15.12
CA LYS A 272 -32.46 2.97 15.79
C LYS A 272 -31.18 2.93 14.93
N ASP A 273 -30.92 1.80 14.29
CA ASP A 273 -29.76 1.60 13.43
C ASP A 273 -29.89 2.44 12.16
N PHE A 274 -31.10 2.49 11.59
CA PHE A 274 -31.44 3.39 10.49
C PHE A 274 -31.15 4.85 10.84
N ASN A 275 -31.71 5.35 11.94
CA ASN A 275 -31.54 6.74 12.35
C ASN A 275 -30.06 7.09 12.60
N SER A 276 -29.34 6.23 13.31
CA SER A 276 -27.92 6.46 13.59
C SER A 276 -27.08 6.50 12.32
N CYS A 277 -27.40 5.66 11.33
CA CYS A 277 -26.65 5.68 10.09
C CYS A 277 -26.98 6.89 9.22
N ILE A 278 -28.27 7.22 9.10
CA ILE A 278 -28.71 8.37 8.29
C ILE A 278 -28.14 9.67 8.84
N GLU A 279 -28.08 9.84 10.16
CA GLU A 279 -27.47 11.03 10.77
C GLU A 279 -25.98 11.18 10.39
N LYS A 280 -25.23 10.07 10.35
CA LYS A 280 -23.83 10.07 9.91
C LYS A 280 -23.71 10.45 8.44
N VAL A 281 -24.51 9.84 7.58
CA VAL A 281 -24.55 10.13 6.14
C VAL A 281 -24.87 11.60 5.89
N GLU A 282 -25.85 12.17 6.60
CA GLU A 282 -26.16 13.59 6.50
C GLU A 282 -24.99 14.48 6.90
N ASN A 283 -24.33 14.17 8.02
CA ASN A 283 -23.20 14.95 8.52
C ASN A 283 -22.02 14.90 7.55
N ASP A 284 -21.75 13.73 6.98
CA ASP A 284 -20.70 13.56 5.98
C ASP A 284 -21.01 14.36 4.71
N PHE A 285 -22.26 14.35 4.21
CA PHE A 285 -22.65 15.16 3.06
C PHE A 285 -22.58 16.66 3.35
N LYS A 286 -22.97 17.11 4.55
CA LYS A 286 -22.86 18.52 4.96
C LYS A 286 -21.40 18.98 5.10
N GLN A 287 -20.49 18.08 5.51
CA GLN A 287 -19.10 18.41 5.78
C GLN A 287 -18.20 18.27 4.55
N PHE A 288 -18.46 17.31 3.68
CA PHE A 288 -17.56 16.91 2.59
C PHE A 288 -18.19 16.93 1.19
N GLY A 289 -19.50 17.18 1.08
CA GLY A 289 -20.18 17.24 -0.21
C GLY A 289 -19.71 18.43 -1.07
N GLU A 290 -19.61 18.20 -2.39
CA GLU A 290 -19.49 19.31 -3.36
C GLU A 290 -20.81 20.10 -3.40
N ASN A 291 -20.82 21.31 -3.98
CA ASN A 291 -21.97 22.23 -4.12
C ASN A 291 -23.22 21.68 -4.86
N ILE A 292 -23.28 20.37 -5.10
CA ILE A 292 -24.42 19.64 -5.66
C ILE A 292 -25.49 19.47 -4.56
N ASP A 293 -26.75 19.54 -4.97
CA ASP A 293 -27.93 19.55 -4.09
C ASP A 293 -27.92 18.41 -3.05
N PHE A 294 -27.96 18.78 -1.77
CA PHE A 294 -27.91 17.87 -0.62
C PHE A 294 -28.96 16.75 -0.74
N PHE A 295 -30.14 17.08 -1.26
CA PHE A 295 -31.25 16.12 -1.42
C PHE A 295 -30.95 15.05 -2.47
N LEU A 296 -30.25 15.39 -3.55
CA LEU A 296 -29.85 14.42 -4.56
C LEU A 296 -28.89 13.39 -3.99
N HIS A 297 -27.96 13.80 -3.13
CA HIS A 297 -27.05 12.87 -2.45
C HIS A 297 -27.77 11.92 -1.50
N ILE A 298 -28.80 12.42 -0.80
CA ILE A 298 -29.68 11.58 0.03
C ILE A 298 -30.43 10.55 -0.82
N LEU A 299 -30.99 10.93 -1.98
CA LEU A 299 -31.62 9.97 -2.88
C LEU A 299 -30.61 8.95 -3.44
N LYS A 300 -29.43 9.40 -3.86
CA LYS A 300 -28.37 8.51 -4.36
C LYS A 300 -27.90 7.53 -3.28
N PHE A 301 -27.92 7.93 -2.01
CA PHE A 301 -27.68 7.01 -0.91
C PHE A 301 -28.72 5.88 -0.88
N PHE A 302 -30.02 6.21 -0.95
CA PHE A 302 -31.09 5.21 -0.94
C PHE A 302 -31.11 4.34 -2.20
N GLU A 303 -30.74 4.89 -3.36
CA GLU A 303 -30.58 4.15 -4.60
C GLU A 303 -29.43 3.15 -4.52
N ASN A 304 -28.30 3.56 -3.93
CA ASN A 304 -27.16 2.68 -3.72
C ASN A 304 -27.49 1.52 -2.78
N ILE A 305 -28.34 1.70 -1.78
CA ILE A 305 -28.78 0.56 -0.93
C ILE A 305 -29.96 -0.21 -1.54
N HIS A 306 -30.30 0.08 -2.80
CA HIS A 306 -31.36 -0.55 -3.60
C HIS A 306 -32.77 -0.37 -3.02
N TRP A 307 -33.00 0.70 -2.26
CA TRP A 307 -34.34 0.97 -1.72
C TRP A 307 -35.25 1.65 -2.72
N ILE A 308 -34.66 2.48 -3.55
CA ILE A 308 -35.33 3.29 -4.54
C ILE A 308 -34.59 3.24 -5.87
N ARG A 309 -35.28 3.66 -6.92
CA ARG A 309 -34.71 4.00 -8.21
C ARG A 309 -35.01 5.47 -8.51
N ILE A 310 -33.99 6.26 -8.79
CA ILE A 310 -34.18 7.66 -9.18
C ILE A 310 -34.66 7.70 -10.63
N ILE A 311 -35.75 8.41 -10.87
CA ILE A 311 -36.36 8.55 -12.20
C ILE A 311 -35.89 9.85 -12.87
N ASN A 312 -35.78 10.93 -12.11
CA ASN A 312 -35.23 12.20 -12.57
C ASN A 312 -34.44 12.87 -11.44
N GLU A 313 -33.15 13.14 -11.67
CA GLU A 313 -32.27 13.83 -10.73
C GLU A 313 -32.61 15.33 -10.59
N GLU A 314 -33.12 15.99 -11.64
CA GLU A 314 -33.44 17.42 -11.61
C GLU A 314 -34.70 17.71 -10.78
N ASP A 315 -35.73 16.87 -10.94
CA ASP A 315 -37.01 17.00 -10.23
C ASP A 315 -37.03 16.21 -8.90
N LEU A 316 -35.92 15.56 -8.54
CA LEU A 316 -35.79 14.70 -7.35
C LEU A 316 -36.92 13.66 -7.24
N THR A 317 -37.27 13.04 -8.37
CA THR A 317 -38.34 12.03 -8.44
C THR A 317 -37.77 10.62 -8.40
N PHE A 318 -38.46 9.74 -7.68
CA PHE A 318 -38.02 8.36 -7.47
C PHE A 318 -39.20 7.38 -7.38
N GLU A 319 -38.88 6.09 -7.56
CA GLU A 319 -39.74 4.94 -7.32
C GLU A 319 -39.14 4.05 -6.23
N ILE A 320 -39.97 3.31 -5.49
CA ILE A 320 -39.51 2.38 -4.44
C ILE A 320 -39.35 1.00 -5.04
N ASP A 321 -38.15 0.43 -4.91
CA ASP A 321 -37.80 -0.90 -5.43
C ASP A 321 -37.93 -2.01 -4.38
N LEU A 322 -38.11 -1.65 -3.09
CA LEU A 322 -38.31 -2.63 -2.01
C LEU A 322 -39.63 -3.41 -2.15
N PRO A 323 -39.59 -4.76 -2.09
CA PRO A 323 -40.80 -5.59 -2.01
C PRO A 323 -41.61 -5.29 -0.75
N LYS A 324 -42.82 -4.75 -0.93
CA LYS A 324 -43.68 -4.28 0.18
C LYS A 324 -44.06 -5.41 1.15
N GLU A 325 -44.20 -6.63 0.65
CA GLU A 325 -44.59 -7.82 1.42
C GLU A 325 -43.53 -8.24 2.43
N ARG A 326 -42.26 -7.92 2.18
CA ARG A 326 -41.12 -8.34 3.01
C ARG A 326 -40.47 -7.19 3.78
N PHE A 327 -40.58 -5.96 3.29
CA PHE A 327 -39.84 -4.81 3.82
C PHE A 327 -40.75 -3.61 4.15
N SER A 328 -41.99 -3.86 4.58
CA SER A 328 -42.95 -2.81 4.98
C SER A 328 -42.36 -1.78 5.94
N ASP A 329 -41.62 -2.25 6.95
CA ASP A 329 -41.08 -1.41 8.02
C ASP A 329 -39.95 -0.52 7.48
N GLN A 330 -39.12 -1.04 6.56
CA GLN A 330 -38.05 -0.26 5.92
C GLN A 330 -38.62 0.82 5.00
N ILE A 331 -39.70 0.50 4.28
CA ILE A 331 -40.44 1.47 3.47
C ILE A 331 -41.01 2.58 4.37
N GLU A 332 -41.53 2.24 5.55
CA GLU A 332 -41.99 3.23 6.52
C GLU A 332 -40.85 4.12 7.03
N TYR A 333 -39.67 3.54 7.31
CA TYR A 333 -38.49 4.30 7.73
C TYR A 333 -38.07 5.31 6.65
N LEU A 334 -37.99 4.85 5.40
CA LEU A 334 -37.67 5.69 4.24
C LEU A 334 -38.68 6.84 4.09
N LEU A 335 -39.97 6.54 4.08
CA LEU A 335 -41.02 7.54 3.87
C LEU A 335 -41.08 8.54 5.03
N SER A 336 -40.96 8.06 6.27
CA SER A 336 -40.89 8.91 7.46
C SER A 336 -39.71 9.88 7.37
N TYR A 337 -38.54 9.37 6.96
CA TYR A 337 -37.35 10.20 6.78
C TYR A 337 -37.49 11.21 5.64
N LEU A 338 -37.87 10.77 4.43
CA LEU A 338 -38.00 11.64 3.26
C LEU A 338 -39.14 12.67 3.41
N SER A 339 -40.17 12.40 4.22
CA SER A 339 -41.25 13.36 4.50
C SER A 339 -40.77 14.66 5.16
N LYS A 340 -39.57 14.65 5.76
CA LYS A 340 -38.92 15.85 6.30
C LYS A 340 -38.49 16.83 5.20
N TYR A 341 -38.45 16.38 3.95
CA TYR A 341 -37.97 17.13 2.79
C TYR A 341 -39.07 17.29 1.75
N PRO A 342 -39.86 18.38 1.81
CA PRO A 342 -41.04 18.56 0.96
C PRO A 342 -40.73 18.73 -0.54
N ILE A 343 -39.45 18.92 -0.90
CA ILE A 343 -38.98 19.06 -2.28
C ILE A 343 -38.89 17.70 -2.98
N ILE A 344 -38.80 16.59 -2.24
CA ILE A 344 -38.65 15.25 -2.81
C ILE A 344 -40.04 14.70 -3.18
N ILE A 345 -40.28 14.47 -4.47
CA ILE A 345 -41.60 14.06 -4.99
C ILE A 345 -41.60 12.56 -5.30
N LYS A 346 -42.40 11.80 -4.54
CA LYS A 346 -42.67 10.39 -4.84
C LYS A 346 -43.63 10.26 -6.02
N LYS A 347 -43.27 9.49 -7.05
CA LYS A 347 -44.23 9.05 -8.08
C LYS A 347 -44.86 7.74 -7.62
N ASN A 348 -46.19 7.69 -7.52
CA ASN A 348 -46.87 6.42 -7.25
C ASN A 348 -46.71 5.51 -8.48
N PRO A 349 -46.23 4.26 -8.33
CA PRO A 349 -46.22 3.33 -9.44
C PRO A 349 -47.68 3.03 -9.81
N GLN A 350 -48.11 3.50 -10.98
CA GLN A 350 -49.32 3.00 -11.60
C GLN A 350 -49.04 1.57 -12.08
N PHE A 351 -49.78 0.63 -11.49
CA PHE A 351 -50.18 -0.68 -12.00
C PHE A 351 -49.16 -1.50 -12.79
N PHE A 352 -48.78 -2.66 -12.23
CA PHE A 352 -48.92 -3.91 -12.97
C PHE A 352 -49.47 -5.03 -12.05
N ASN A 353 -50.66 -5.49 -12.45
CA ASN A 353 -51.37 -6.73 -12.13
C ASN A 353 -52.34 -6.74 -10.92
N GLU A 354 -53.53 -6.19 -11.16
CA GLU A 354 -54.76 -6.98 -10.95
C GLU A 354 -54.78 -8.16 -11.95
N ILE A 355 -55.43 -9.27 -11.55
CA ILE A 355 -55.67 -10.48 -12.37
C ILE A 355 -56.37 -10.14 -13.68
#